data_AF-A0A7C7NGC8-F1
#
_entry.id   AF-A0A7C7NGC8-F1
#
_cell.length_a   1.000
_cell.length_b   1.000
_cell.length_c   1.000
_cell.angle_alpha   90.00
_cell.angle_beta   90.00
_cell.angle_gamma   90.00
#
_symmetry.space_group_name_H-M   'P 1'
#
loop_
_entity.id
_entity.type
_entity.pdbx_description
1 polymer ?
#
loop_
_entity_poly.entity_id
_entity_poly.type
_entity_poly.pdbx_seq_one_letter_code
_entity_poly.pdbx_strand_id
1 'polypeptide(L)'
;MSEQLKHPDLASMNRAELRTLIQEMSFELKQRLENGEDIDTILDEENPFSIFEPFLKPVEYPILIITMVNNFQSETIMDTILDALAKGIEKYNLNA
;
A
#
# COMPACT_ATOMS: atom_id res chain seq x y z
N MET A 1 -13.28 15.97 17.71
CA MET A 1 -13.81 14.86 16.90
C MET A 1 -12.61 14.10 16.39
N SER A 2 -12.52 12.83 16.82
CA SER A 2 -11.63 11.75 16.38
C SER A 2 -10.23 12.14 15.88
N GLU A 3 -9.23 11.88 16.71
CA GLU A 3 -7.84 11.66 16.30
C GLU A 3 -7.83 10.61 15.18
N GLN A 4 -7.78 11.05 13.92
CA GLN A 4 -7.48 10.18 12.80
C GLN A 4 -6.00 9.82 12.94
N LEU A 5 -5.75 8.55 13.25
CA LEU A 5 -4.44 7.94 13.29
C LEU A 5 -3.63 8.37 12.05
N LYS A 6 -2.37 8.73 12.28
CA LYS A 6 -1.41 9.23 11.30
C LYS A 6 -1.17 8.19 10.19
N HIS A 7 -2.06 8.08 9.23
CA HIS A 7 -1.72 7.46 7.96
C HIS A 7 -0.83 8.43 7.19
N PRO A 8 0.25 7.97 6.53
CA PRO A 8 1.02 8.81 5.64
C PRO A 8 0.06 9.51 4.69
N ASP A 9 0.23 10.82 4.49
CA ASP A 9 -0.58 11.55 3.52
C ASP A 9 -0.15 11.11 2.11
N LEU A 10 -0.66 9.97 1.67
CA LEU A 10 -0.38 9.38 0.36
C LEU A 10 -0.74 10.36 -0.76
N ALA A 11 -1.72 11.23 -0.53
CA ALA A 11 -2.18 12.18 -1.52
C ALA A 11 -1.16 13.30 -1.83
N SER A 12 -0.17 13.54 -0.95
CA SER A 12 0.93 14.47 -1.17
C SER A 12 2.25 13.81 -1.58
N MET A 13 2.33 12.48 -1.56
CA MET A 13 3.55 11.75 -1.94
C MET A 13 3.78 11.73 -3.45
N ASN A 14 5.04 11.88 -3.84
CA ASN A 14 5.48 11.68 -5.22
C ASN A 14 5.74 10.19 -5.51
N ARG A 15 5.92 9.84 -6.79
CA ARG A 15 6.13 8.45 -7.24
C ARG A 15 7.29 7.74 -6.53
N ALA A 16 8.40 8.43 -6.26
CA ALA A 16 9.57 7.82 -5.61
C ALA A 16 9.31 7.57 -4.11
N GLU A 17 8.56 8.45 -3.46
CA GLU A 17 8.13 8.28 -2.06
C GLU A 17 7.16 7.12 -1.94
N LEU A 18 6.14 7.04 -2.82
CA LEU A 18 5.20 5.91 -2.88
C LEU A 18 5.92 4.58 -3.11
N ARG A 19 6.92 4.57 -4.00
CA ARG A 19 7.72 3.39 -4.27
C ARG A 19 8.49 2.94 -3.03
N THR A 20 9.19 3.87 -2.40
CA THR A 20 9.96 3.61 -1.17
C THR A 20 9.04 3.05 -0.08
N LEU A 21 7.88 3.68 0.12
CA LEU A 21 6.89 3.24 1.10
C LEU A 21 6.43 1.80 0.85
N ILE A 22 6.02 1.46 -0.38
CA ILE A 22 5.58 0.09 -0.71
C ILE A 22 6.71 -0.91 -0.47
N GLN A 23 7.96 -0.56 -0.81
CA GLN A 23 9.11 -1.43 -0.61
C GLN A 23 9.41 -1.64 0.89
N GLU A 24 9.39 -0.59 1.69
CA GLU A 24 9.60 -0.65 3.14
C GLU A 24 8.52 -1.51 3.81
N MET A 25 7.25 -1.25 3.48
CA MET A 25 6.12 -2.02 4.01
C MET A 25 6.15 -3.50 3.56
N SER A 26 6.53 -3.77 2.31
CA SER A 26 6.67 -5.15 1.82
C SER A 26 7.80 -5.89 2.54
N PHE A 27 8.90 -5.19 2.82
CA PHE A 27 10.04 -5.76 3.54
C PHE A 27 9.67 -6.05 5.00
N GLU A 28 9.05 -5.10 5.68
CA GLU A 28 8.57 -5.28 7.06
C GLU A 28 7.57 -6.43 7.17
N LEU A 29 6.58 -6.48 6.28
CA LEU A 29 5.59 -7.56 6.23
C LEU A 29 6.27 -8.91 6.03
N LYS A 30 7.23 -8.99 5.10
CA LYS A 30 8.00 -10.22 4.89
C LYS A 30 8.76 -10.64 6.15
N GLN A 31 9.40 -9.72 6.86
CA GLN A 31 10.11 -10.03 8.11
C GLN A 31 9.16 -10.57 9.18
N ARG A 32 7.97 -9.97 9.33
CA ARG A 32 6.92 -10.44 10.24
C ARG A 32 6.48 -11.88 9.93
N LEU A 33 6.16 -12.14 8.65
CA LEU A 33 5.76 -13.47 8.18
C LEU A 33 6.88 -14.52 8.33
N GLU A 34 8.13 -14.16 8.04
CA GLU A 34 9.29 -15.04 8.22
C GLU A 34 9.57 -15.35 9.70
N ASN A 35 9.18 -14.46 10.61
CA ASN A 35 9.27 -14.67 12.07
C ASN A 35 8.12 -15.52 12.64
N GLY A 36 7.21 -16.01 11.78
CA GLY A 36 6.14 -16.92 12.15
C GLY A 36 4.83 -16.24 12.56
N GLU A 37 4.70 -14.94 12.31
CA GLU A 37 3.41 -14.23 12.46
C GLU A 37 2.45 -14.64 11.34
N ASP A 38 1.18 -14.84 11.68
CA ASP A 38 0.15 -15.21 10.72
C ASP A 38 -0.42 -13.97 10.03
N ILE A 39 -0.69 -14.06 8.72
CA ILE A 39 -1.26 -12.96 7.94
C ILE A 39 -2.61 -12.52 8.50
N ASP A 40 -3.42 -13.46 9.00
CA ASP A 40 -4.72 -13.16 9.59
C ASP A 40 -4.55 -12.29 10.86
N THR A 41 -3.52 -12.55 11.67
CA THR A 41 -3.21 -11.73 12.86
C THR A 41 -2.80 -10.30 12.47
N ILE A 42 -1.95 -10.16 11.45
CA ILE A 42 -1.51 -8.85 10.94
C ILE A 42 -2.69 -8.03 10.40
N LEU A 43 -3.60 -8.69 9.69
CA LEU A 43 -4.80 -8.07 9.13
C LEU A 43 -5.81 -7.64 10.21
N ASP A 44 -5.95 -8.41 11.28
CA ASP A 44 -6.85 -8.10 12.40
C ASP A 44 -6.34 -6.91 13.25
N GLU A 45 -5.03 -6.75 13.39
CA GLU A 45 -4.44 -5.72 14.26
C GLU A 45 -4.25 -4.36 13.57
N GLU A 46 -3.72 -4.33 12.35
CA GLU A 46 -3.34 -3.08 11.67
C GLU A 46 -3.93 -2.95 10.27
N ASN A 47 -4.00 -4.06 9.52
CA ASN A 47 -4.28 -4.06 8.09
C ASN A 47 -3.44 -2.99 7.32
N PRO A 48 -2.16 -3.28 7.04
CA PRO A 48 -1.23 -2.31 6.41
C PRO A 48 -1.67 -1.87 5.00
N PHE A 49 -2.60 -2.59 4.37
CA PHE A 49 -3.05 -2.31 3.02
C PHE A 49 -4.17 -1.26 2.96
N SER A 50 -4.87 -1.02 4.08
CA SER A 50 -6.05 -0.15 4.16
C SER A 50 -5.78 1.28 3.65
N ILE A 51 -4.57 1.80 3.86
CA ILE A 51 -4.18 3.15 3.44
C ILE A 51 -4.27 3.36 1.92
N PHE A 52 -4.12 2.29 1.12
CA PHE A 52 -4.15 2.37 -0.35
C PHE A 52 -5.55 2.21 -0.94
N GLU A 53 -6.52 1.72 -0.16
CA GLU A 53 -7.87 1.41 -0.61
C GLU A 53 -8.59 2.61 -1.27
N PRO A 54 -8.49 3.86 -0.74
CA PRO A 54 -9.14 5.01 -1.36
C PRO A 54 -8.62 5.37 -2.76
N PHE A 55 -7.42 4.92 -3.11
CA PHE A 55 -6.70 5.31 -4.33
C PHE A 55 -6.70 4.23 -5.41
N LEU A 56 -7.13 3.01 -5.10
CA LEU A 56 -7.06 1.87 -6.03
C LEU A 56 -8.44 1.41 -6.46
N LYS A 57 -8.55 0.96 -7.72
CA LYS A 57 -9.76 0.25 -8.17
C LYS A 57 -9.83 -1.14 -7.55
N PRO A 58 -11.02 -1.77 -7.50
CA PRO A 58 -11.19 -3.13 -6.97
C PRO A 58 -10.28 -4.19 -7.61
N VAL A 59 -9.88 -4.02 -8.87
CA VAL A 59 -8.96 -4.94 -9.57
C VAL A 59 -7.48 -4.65 -9.28
N GLU A 60 -7.14 -3.42 -8.91
CA GLU A 60 -5.76 -2.98 -8.65
C GLU A 60 -5.34 -3.28 -7.21
N TYR A 61 -6.29 -3.22 -6.27
CA TYR A 61 -6.04 -3.46 -4.84
C TYR A 61 -5.49 -4.87 -4.52
N PRO A 62 -6.05 -5.97 -5.07
CA PRO A 62 -5.48 -7.31 -4.85
C PRO A 62 -4.07 -7.48 -5.43
N ILE A 63 -3.73 -6.75 -6.50
CA ILE A 63 -2.39 -6.79 -7.10
C ILE A 63 -1.37 -6.23 -6.11
N LEU A 64 -1.69 -5.11 -5.45
CA LEU A 64 -0.85 -4.55 -4.38
C LEU A 64 -0.66 -5.56 -3.24
N ILE A 65 -1.75 -6.13 -2.72
CA ILE A 65 -1.69 -7.09 -1.60
C ILE A 65 -0.78 -8.27 -1.95
N ILE A 66 -1.01 -8.92 -3.09
CA ILE A 66 -0.19 -10.07 -3.53
C ILE A 66 1.27 -9.67 -3.69
N THR A 67 1.54 -8.47 -4.22
CA THR A 67 2.90 -7.95 -4.39
C THR A 67 3.61 -7.77 -3.06
N MET A 68 2.93 -7.17 -2.08
CA MET A 68 3.51 -6.89 -0.76
C MET A 68 3.71 -8.18 0.05
N VAL A 69 2.69 -9.04 0.10
CA VAL A 69 2.73 -10.32 0.85
C VAL A 69 3.84 -11.24 0.32
N ASN A 70 3.99 -11.34 -1.00
CA ASN A 70 5.04 -12.16 -1.59
C ASN A 70 6.38 -11.43 -1.75
N ASN A 71 6.44 -10.16 -1.33
CA ASN A 71 7.59 -9.28 -1.50
C ASN A 71 8.15 -9.30 -2.95
N PHE A 72 7.27 -9.21 -3.94
CA PHE A 72 7.66 -9.23 -5.34
C PHE A 72 8.37 -7.93 -5.73
N GLN A 73 9.63 -8.04 -6.15
CA GLN A 73 10.48 -6.91 -6.57
C GLN A 73 10.48 -6.71 -8.09
N SER A 74 9.37 -7.03 -8.77
CA SER A 74 9.26 -6.84 -10.22
C SER A 74 9.06 -5.36 -10.54
N GLU A 75 9.98 -4.78 -11.31
CA GLU A 75 9.86 -3.40 -11.80
C GLU A 75 8.53 -3.16 -12.53
N THR A 76 8.13 -4.08 -13.41
CA THR A 76 6.89 -3.95 -14.19
C THR A 76 5.64 -3.94 -13.30
N ILE A 77 5.61 -4.78 -12.26
CA ILE A 77 4.48 -4.83 -11.33
C ILE A 77 4.46 -3.56 -10.47
N MET A 78 5.62 -3.14 -9.94
CA MET A 78 5.75 -1.92 -9.17
C MET A 78 5.31 -0.69 -9.98
N ASP A 79 5.75 -0.58 -11.23
CA ASP A 79 5.35 0.52 -12.10
C ASP A 79 3.85 0.55 -12.36
N THR A 80 3.23 -0.63 -12.53
CA THR A 80 1.77 -0.76 -12.69
C THR A 80 1.01 -0.28 -11.45
N ILE A 81 1.48 -0.65 -10.27
CA ILE A 81 0.89 -0.22 -8.99
C ILE A 81 1.04 1.29 -8.81
N LEU A 82 2.24 1.83 -9.08
CA LEU A 82 2.50 3.27 -8.97
C LEU A 82 1.68 4.09 -9.97
N ASP A 83 1.44 3.58 -11.18
CA ASP A 83 0.57 4.21 -12.17
C ASP A 83 -0.90 4.23 -11.72
N ALA A 84 -1.35 3.16 -11.06
CA ALA A 84 -2.70 3.09 -10.49
C ALA A 84 -2.86 4.09 -9.34
N LEU A 85 -1.90 4.12 -8.40
CA LEU A 85 -1.89 5.06 -7.28
C LEU A 85 -1.84 6.51 -7.74
N ALA A 86 -1.00 6.85 -8.72
CA ALA A 86 -0.90 8.21 -9.26
C ALA A 86 -2.26 8.69 -9.82
N LYS A 87 -2.94 7.84 -10.61
CA LYS A 87 -4.28 8.13 -11.14
C LYS A 87 -5.33 8.25 -10.03
N GLY A 88 -5.23 7.38 -9.02
CA GLY A 88 -6.09 7.38 -7.84
C GLY A 88 -5.98 8.66 -7.04
N ILE A 89 -4.75 9.07 -6.72
CA ILE A 89 -4.42 10.29 -5.97
C ILE A 89 -4.85 11.53 -6.73
N GLU A 90 -4.59 11.59 -8.05
CA GLU A 90 -5.07 12.69 -8.89
C GLU A 90 -6.60 12.81 -8.79
N LYS A 91 -7.33 11.70 -8.93
CA LYS A 91 -8.79 11.69 -8.79
C LYS A 91 -9.24 12.06 -7.37
N TYR A 92 -8.56 11.59 -6.34
CA TYR A 92 -8.88 11.91 -4.95
C TYR A 92 -8.74 13.43 -4.71
N ASN A 93 -7.63 14.02 -5.13
CA ASN A 93 -7.36 15.45 -4.98
C ASN A 93 -8.30 16.36 -5.79
N LEU A 94 -8.86 15.86 -6.90
CA LEU A 94 -9.88 16.59 -7.67
C LEU A 94 -11.26 16.60 -7.00
N ASN A 95 -11.53 15.68 -6.08
CA ASN A 95 -12.84 15.51 -5.42
C ASN A 95 -12.80 15.79 -3.91
N ALA A 96 -11.65 16.15 -3.35
CA ALA A 96 -11.43 16.51 -1.94
C ALA A 96 -11.65 18.01 -1.71
#